data_AF-A0A2W4Z7K8-F1
#
_entry.id   AF-A0A2W4Z7K8-F1
#
_cell.length_a   1.000
_cell.length_b   1.000
_cell.length_c   1.000
_cell.angle_alpha   90.00
_cell.angle_beta   90.00
_cell.angle_gamma   90.00
#
_symmetry.space_group_name_H-M   'P 1'
#
loop_
_entity.id
_entity.type
_entity.pdbx_description
1 polymer ?
#
loop_
_entity_poly.entity_id
_entity_poly.type
_entity_poly.pdbx_seq_one_letter_code
_entity_poly.pdbx_strand_id
1 'polypeptide(L)' 'MNPYDPDDAVELADRLHDVIRQLPPNTHPHTIMTALCAMLARGISLLEPQERERAMTWATETIRVGIEPRN' A
#
# COMPACT_ATOMS: atom_id res chain seq x y z
N MET A 1 15.45 11.53 -6.36
CA MET A 1 14.23 11.42 -5.54
C MET A 1 14.47 10.28 -4.58
N ASN A 2 14.40 10.50 -3.26
CA ASN A 2 14.63 9.44 -2.29
C ASN A 2 13.33 8.62 -2.19
N PRO A 3 13.28 7.34 -2.62
CA PRO A 3 12.04 6.57 -2.73
C PRO A 3 11.40 6.19 -1.38
N TYR A 4 11.85 6.82 -0.29
CA TYR A 4 11.44 6.58 1.10
C TYR A 4 11.09 7.89 1.79
N ASP A 5 10.75 8.94 1.04
CA ASP A 5 10.30 10.19 1.62
C ASP A 5 8.98 9.96 2.37
N PRO A 6 8.93 10.23 3.69
CA PRO A 6 7.69 10.11 4.47
C PRO A 6 6.53 10.92 3.87
N ASP A 7 6.83 12.03 3.19
CA ASP A 7 5.82 12.89 2.57
C ASP A 7 5.12 12.17 1.39
N ASP A 8 5.85 11.37 0.62
CA ASP A 8 5.30 10.56 -0.48
C ASP A 8 4.36 9.45 0.04
N ALA A 9 4.67 8.88 1.21
CA ALA A 9 3.85 7.84 1.83
C ALA A 9 2.53 8.39 2.38
N VAL A 10 2.54 9.62 2.92
CA VAL A 10 1.32 10.31 3.38
C VAL A 10 0.44 10.68 2.19
N GLU A 11 1.02 11.24 1.12
CA GLU A 11 0.27 11.58 -0.09
C GLU A 11 -0.38 10.33 -0.73
N LEU A 12 0.34 9.21 -0.77
CA LEU A 12 -0.22 7.95 -1.24
C LEU A 12 -1.39 7.47 -0.36
N ALA A 13 -1.27 7.59 0.96
CA ALA A 13 -2.32 7.20 1.89
C ALA A 13 -3.58 8.07 1.72
N ASP A 14 -3.43 9.38 1.53
CA ASP A 14 -4.54 10.30 1.29
C ASP A 14 -5.27 9.99 -0.01
N ARG A 15 -4.52 9.78 -1.10
CA ARG A 15 -5.10 9.36 -2.39
C ARG A 15 -5.83 8.03 -2.30
N LEU A 16 -5.29 7.08 -1.52
CA LEU A 16 -5.94 5.79 -1.30
C LEU A 16 -7.24 5.96 -0.52
N HIS A 17 -7.24 6.82 0.49
CA HIS A 17 -8.42 7.15 1.26
C HIS A 17 -9.53 7.72 0.37
N ASP A 18 -9.19 8.63 -0.54
CA ASP A 18 -10.15 9.21 -1.49
C ASP A 18 -10.76 8.17 -2.44
N VAL A 19 -9.95 7.22 -2.92
CA VAL A 19 -10.45 6.11 -3.74
C VAL A 19 -11.42 5.24 -2.96
N ILE A 20 -11.07 4.89 -1.70
CA ILE A 20 -11.93 4.07 -0.83
C ILE A 20 -13.28 4.77 -0.58
N ARG A 21 -13.28 6.10 -0.38
CA ARG A 21 -14.51 6.88 -0.17
C ARG A 21 -15.43 6.93 -1.40
N GLN A 22 -14.89 6.71 -2.59
CA GLN A 22 -15.67 6.66 -3.84
C GLN A 22 -16.28 5.27 -4.09
N LEU A 23 -15.90 4.25 -3.31
CA LEU A 23 -16.47 2.92 -3.44
C LEU A 23 -17.93 2.89 -2.96
N PRO A 24 -18.77 1.99 -3.49
CA PRO A 24 -20.13 1.79 -3.00
C PRO A 24 -20.15 1.58 -1.47
N PRO A 25 -21.12 2.14 -0.74
CA PRO A 25 -21.16 2.10 0.72
C PRO A 25 -21.32 0.68 1.31
N ASN A 26 -21.73 -0.28 0.49
CA ASN A 26 -21.87 -1.69 0.81
C ASN A 26 -20.64 -2.53 0.40
N THR A 27 -19.54 -1.90 -0.01
CA THR A 27 -18.31 -2.61 -0.36
C THR A 27 -17.74 -3.26 0.90
N HIS A 28 -17.58 -4.59 0.87
CA HIS A 28 -17.05 -5.33 2.00
C HIS A 28 -15.57 -4.95 2.25
N PRO A 29 -15.13 -4.69 3.49
CA PRO A 29 -13.74 -4.32 3.79
C PRO A 29 -12.70 -5.32 3.24
N HIS A 30 -13.03 -6.61 3.25
CA HIS A 30 -12.21 -7.65 2.63
C HIS A 30 -11.97 -7.41 1.12
N THR A 31 -12.98 -6.93 0.39
CA THR A 31 -12.86 -6.63 -1.05
C THR A 31 -11.89 -5.47 -1.28
N ILE A 32 -11.94 -4.46 -0.41
CA ILE A 32 -11.03 -3.30 -0.46
C ILE A 32 -9.59 -3.79 -0.24
N MET A 33 -9.35 -4.55 0.84
CA MET A 33 -8.02 -5.09 1.14
C MET A 33 -7.48 -5.98 0.03
N THR A 34 -8.32 -6.85 -0.54
CA THR A 34 -7.92 -7.72 -1.67
C THR A 34 -7.53 -6.90 -2.90
N ALA A 35 -8.28 -5.84 -3.22
CA ALA A 35 -7.95 -4.94 -4.33
C ALA A 35 -6.62 -4.20 -4.10
N LEU A 36 -6.39 -3.70 -2.87
CA LEU A 36 -5.14 -3.05 -2.48
C LEU A 36 -3.95 -4.00 -2.62
N CYS A 37 -4.06 -5.22 -2.09
CA CYS A 37 -3.02 -6.24 -2.23
C CYS A 37 -2.73 -6.58 -3.69
N ALA A 38 -3.77 -6.69 -4.54
CA ALA A 38 -3.61 -6.96 -5.96
C ALA A 38 -2.91 -5.80 -6.70
N MET A 39 -3.23 -4.54 -6.37
CA MET A 39 -2.56 -3.36 -6.92
C MET A 39 -1.07 -3.32 -6.51
N LEU A 40 -0.77 -3.58 -5.24
CA LEU A 40 0.61 -3.65 -4.73
C LEU A 40 1.40 -4.77 -5.40
N ALA A 41 0.84 -5.97 -5.49
CA ALA A 41 1.46 -7.11 -6.16
C ALA A 41 1.74 -6.83 -7.64
N ARG A 42 0.81 -6.13 -8.33
CA ARG A 42 1.01 -5.68 -9.72
C ARG A 42 2.10 -4.61 -9.81
N GLY A 43 2.14 -3.66 -8.89
CA GLY A 43 3.21 -2.65 -8.86
C GLY A 43 4.59 -3.29 -8.72
N ILE A 44 4.72 -4.22 -7.78
CA ILE A 44 5.98 -4.96 -7.54
C ILE A 44 6.36 -5.81 -8.77
N SER A 45 5.42 -6.45 -9.45
CA SER A 45 5.74 -7.30 -10.61
C SER A 45 6.28 -6.53 -11.81
N LEU A 46 5.98 -5.23 -11.89
CA LEU A 46 6.51 -4.33 -12.92
C LEU A 46 7.93 -3.84 -12.65
N LEU A 47 8.46 -4.05 -11.44
CA LEU A 47 9.84 -3.69 -11.11
C LEU A 47 10.84 -4.66 -11.72
N GLU A 48 12.06 -4.18 -11.89
CA GLU A 48 13.21 -5.02 -12.26
C GLU A 48 13.42 -6.12 -11.20
N PRO A 49 13.86 -7.34 -11.58
CA PRO A 49 13.96 -8.47 -10.66
C PRO A 49 14.73 -8.16 -9.36
N GLN A 50 15.81 -7.36 -9.47
CA GLN A 50 16.65 -6.93 -8.36
C GLN A 50 15.98 -5.95 -7.39
N GLU A 51 14.92 -5.27 -7.81
CA GLU A 51 14.18 -4.29 -6.99
C GLU A 51 12.96 -4.91 -6.30
N ARG A 52 12.47 -6.06 -6.81
CA ARG A 52 11.27 -6.75 -6.29
C ARG A 52 11.39 -7.17 -4.84
N GLU A 53 12.53 -7.76 -4.47
CA GLU A 53 12.75 -8.22 -3.09
C GLU A 53 12.73 -7.04 -2.11
N ARG A 54 13.43 -5.95 -2.45
CA ARG A 54 13.46 -4.73 -1.64
C ARG A 54 12.08 -4.10 -1.49
N ALA A 55 11.29 -4.05 -2.57
CA ALA A 55 9.92 -3.54 -2.55
C ALA A 55 8.99 -4.41 -1.70
N MET A 56 9.13 -5.75 -1.79
CA MET A 56 8.34 -6.69 -1.00
C MET A 56 8.66 -6.60 0.50
N THR A 57 9.95 -6.49 0.85
CA THR A 57 10.38 -6.28 2.24
C THR A 57 9.82 -4.97 2.79
N TRP A 58 9.94 -3.87 2.04
CA TRP A 58 9.40 -2.57 2.46
C TRP A 58 7.87 -2.61 2.66
N ALA A 59 7.13 -3.23 1.75
CA ALA A 59 5.67 -3.34 1.86
C ALA A 59 5.25 -4.17 3.10
N THR A 60 5.95 -5.28 3.35
CA THR A 60 5.67 -6.16 4.49
C THR A 60 5.96 -5.47 5.82
N GLU A 61 7.09 -4.76 5.93
CA GLU A 61 7.43 -3.99 7.13
C GLU A 61 6.48 -2.80 7.35
N THR A 62 6.07 -2.12 6.28
CA THR A 62 5.09 -1.02 6.37
C THR A 62 3.75 -1.50 6.92
N ILE A 63 3.28 -2.68 6.45
CA ILE A 63 2.08 -3.32 6.99
C ILE A 63 2.28 -3.67 8.47
N ARG A 64 3.40 -4.29 8.82
CA ARG A 64 3.70 -4.66 10.21
C ARG A 64 3.67 -3.45 11.14
N VAL A 65 4.39 -2.38 10.81
CA VAL A 65 4.45 -1.14 11.59
C VAL A 65 3.08 -0.46 11.67
N GLY A 66 2.29 -0.51 10.59
CA GLY A 66 0.94 0.05 10.58
C GLY A 66 -0.08 -0.71 11.45
N ILE A 67 0.17 -1.99 11.76
CA ILE A 67 -0.69 -2.83 12.61
C ILE A 67 -0.24 -2.83 14.07
N GLU A 68 1.04 -2.53 14.35
CA GLU A 68 1.53 -2.42 15.72
C GLU A 68 0.78 -1.26 16.44
N PRO A 69 0.16 -1.51 17.62
CA PRO A 69 -0.55 -0.48 18.34
C PRO A 69 0.42 0.63 18.73
N ARG A 70 0.11 1.86 18.34
CA ARG A 70 0.81 3.06 18.82
C ARG A 70 0.50 3.21 20.31
N ASN A 71 1.41 2.74 21.16
CA ASN A 71 1.42 3.03 22.60
C ASN A 71 1.71 4.51 22.86
#